data_AF-A0A6L9MV78-F1
#
_entry.id   AF-A0A6L9MV78-F1
#
_cell.length_a   1.000
_cell.length_b   1.000
_cell.length_c   1.000
_cell.angle_alpha   90.00
_cell.angle_beta   90.00
_cell.angle_gamma   90.00
#
_symmetry.space_group_name_H-M   'P 1'
#
loop_
_entity.id
_entity.type
_entity.pdbx_description
1 polymer ?
#
loop_
_entity_poly.entity_id
_entity_poly.type
_entity_poly.pdbx_seq_one_letter_code
_entity_poly.pdbx_strand_id
1 'polypeptide(L)'
;MNNKNQHDLGIGESSSLTFSRINKQGNEALLEAICVPVSNGGNIRKIFKIANDVTAARQAETKLSNVQRSLDKSMVMIRFFVTGVIEEVNENFSMRSAMMGYIL
;
A
#
# COMPACT_ATOMS: atom_id res chain seq x y z
N MET A 1 -9.04 13.57 17.20
CA MET A 1 -7.68 13.82 16.67
C MET A 1 -7.74 14.93 15.63
N ASN A 2 -6.91 15.95 15.85
CA ASN A 2 -6.91 17.26 15.19
C ASN A 2 -6.36 17.15 13.76
N ASN A 3 -7.18 17.39 12.75
CA ASN A 3 -6.86 17.14 11.34
C ASN A 3 -6.15 18.36 10.74
N LYS A 4 -4.81 18.38 10.79
CA LYS A 4 -3.93 19.47 10.34
C LYS A 4 -3.83 19.66 8.82
N ASN A 5 -4.62 18.96 8.00
CA ASN A 5 -4.37 18.90 6.55
C ASN A 5 -5.27 19.83 5.72
N GLN A 6 -5.94 20.83 6.33
CA GLN A 6 -6.79 21.77 5.59
C GLN A 6 -6.06 23.01 5.06
N HIS A 7 -4.80 23.25 5.45
CA HIS A 7 -4.13 24.52 5.13
C HIS A 7 -3.56 24.64 3.71
N ASP A 8 -3.32 23.52 2.99
CA ASP A 8 -2.68 23.56 1.67
C ASP A 8 -3.66 23.60 0.47
N LEU A 9 -4.97 23.59 0.72
CA LEU A 9 -5.99 23.65 -0.34
C LEU A 9 -6.24 25.07 -0.87
N GLY A 10 -5.52 26.07 -0.36
CA GLY A 10 -5.69 27.49 -0.71
C GLY A 10 -5.23 27.87 -2.11
N ILE A 11 -4.53 26.99 -2.84
CA ILE A 11 -3.86 27.33 -4.11
C ILE A 11 -4.53 26.69 -5.35
N GLY A 12 -5.61 25.94 -5.17
CA GLY A 12 -6.31 25.28 -6.29
C GLY A 12 -5.74 23.91 -6.68
N GLU A 13 -4.72 23.41 -5.97
CA GLU A 13 -4.16 22.08 -6.22
C GLU A 13 -5.00 20.97 -5.57
N SER A 14 -5.23 19.90 -6.33
CA SER A 14 -5.88 18.69 -5.82
C SER A 14 -4.91 17.88 -4.96
N SER A 15 -5.26 17.61 -3.71
CA SER A 15 -4.46 16.75 -2.84
C SER A 15 -5.11 15.38 -2.67
N SER A 16 -4.29 14.34 -2.83
CA SER A 16 -4.63 12.96 -2.48
C SER A 16 -4.06 12.65 -1.10
N LEU A 17 -4.88 12.13 -0.19
CA LEU A 17 -4.50 11.79 1.16
C LEU A 17 -5.07 10.42 1.54
N THR A 18 -4.23 9.57 2.12
CA THR A 18 -4.67 8.34 2.77
C THR A 18 -4.71 8.55 4.28
N PHE A 19 -5.82 8.18 4.94
CA PHE A 19 -5.94 8.28 6.39
C PHE A 19 -6.90 7.24 6.96
N SER A 20 -6.61 6.79 8.20
CA SER A 20 -7.52 5.94 8.96
C SER A 20 -8.67 6.75 9.57
N ARG A 21 -9.86 6.18 9.54
CA ARG A 21 -11.07 6.73 10.16
C ARG A 21 -11.88 5.62 10.82
N ILE A 22 -12.32 5.83 12.06
CA ILE A 22 -13.30 4.94 12.70
C ILE A 22 -14.68 5.22 12.10
N ASN A 23 -15.33 4.20 11.56
CA ASN A 23 -16.68 4.30 11.01
C ASN A 23 -17.74 4.26 12.13
N LYS A 24 -19.03 4.47 11.77
CA LYS A 24 -20.13 4.47 12.75
C LYS A 24 -20.30 3.14 13.51
N GLN A 25 -19.76 2.05 13.00
CA GLN A 25 -19.82 0.71 13.59
C GLN A 25 -18.61 0.43 14.50
N GLY A 26 -17.69 1.39 14.67
CA GLY A 26 -16.49 1.24 15.50
C GLY A 26 -15.30 0.60 14.79
N ASN A 27 -15.41 0.28 13.50
CA ASN A 27 -14.33 -0.35 12.75
C ASN A 27 -13.40 0.69 12.15
N GLU A 28 -12.10 0.39 12.11
CA GLU A 28 -11.12 1.19 11.37
C GLU A 28 -11.32 1.00 9.87
N ALA A 29 -11.50 2.11 9.16
CA ALA A 29 -11.55 2.19 7.72
C ALA A 29 -10.37 3.01 7.21
N LEU A 30 -9.64 2.49 6.22
CA LEU A 30 -8.59 3.20 5.52
C LEU A 30 -9.21 3.92 4.32
N LEU A 31 -9.22 5.25 4.37
CA LEU A 31 -9.82 6.07 3.33
C LEU A 31 -8.73 6.74 2.50
N GLU A 32 -8.80 6.54 1.18
CA GLU A 32 -8.08 7.34 0.21
C GLU A 32 -9.01 8.43 -0.29
N ALA A 33 -8.65 9.69 -0.06
CA ALA A 33 -9.48 10.82 -0.46
C ALA A 33 -8.75 11.76 -1.39
N ILE A 34 -9.46 12.24 -2.41
CA ILE A 34 -9.05 13.32 -3.28
C ILE A 34 -9.91 14.53 -2.95
N CYS A 35 -9.24 15.65 -2.67
CA CYS A 35 -9.90 16.94 -2.44
C CYS A 35 -9.76 17.79 -3.72
N VAL A 36 -10.89 18.15 -4.32
CA VAL A 36 -10.93 19.00 -5.53
C VAL A 36 -11.54 20.35 -5.15
N PRO A 37 -10.80 21.46 -5.30
CA PRO A 37 -11.33 22.78 -5.06
C PRO A 37 -12.27 23.19 -6.20
N VAL A 38 -13.42 23.78 -5.85
CA VAL A 38 -14.36 24.36 -6.80
C VAL A 38 -14.23 25.88 -6.72
N SER A 39 -13.63 26.47 -7.75
CA SER A 39 -13.43 27.91 -7.85
C SER A 39 -14.45 28.56 -8.80
N ASN A 40 -14.81 29.81 -8.51
CA ASN A 40 -15.53 30.68 -9.44
C ASN A 40 -14.77 32.00 -9.53
N GLY A 41 -14.27 32.33 -10.73
CA GLY A 41 -13.48 33.54 -10.97
C GLY A 41 -12.22 33.64 -10.10
N GLY A 42 -11.49 32.53 -9.91
CA GLY A 42 -10.26 32.48 -9.11
C GLY A 42 -10.46 32.40 -7.59
N ASN A 43 -11.69 32.53 -7.10
CA ASN A 43 -11.99 32.39 -5.67
C ASN A 43 -12.54 30.99 -5.37
N ILE A 44 -11.86 30.23 -4.52
CA ILE A 44 -12.32 28.91 -4.05
C ILE A 44 -13.55 29.12 -3.16
N ARG A 45 -14.71 28.63 -3.58
CA ARG A 45 -15.96 28.75 -2.81
C ARG A 45 -16.34 27.47 -2.07
N LYS A 46 -15.90 26.31 -2.56
CA LYS A 46 -16.23 24.98 -1.99
C LYS A 46 -15.07 24.02 -2.23
N ILE A 47 -14.97 23.01 -1.37
CA ILE A 47 -14.04 21.88 -1.54
C ILE A 47 -14.90 20.62 -1.65
N PHE A 48 -14.80 19.92 -2.78
CA PHE A 48 -15.42 18.62 -2.96
C PHE A 48 -14.45 17.52 -2.55
N LYS A 49 -14.93 16.52 -1.82
CA LYS A 49 -14.11 15.39 -1.37
C LYS A 49 -14.70 14.10 -1.91
N ILE A 50 -13.89 13.34 -2.63
CA ILE A 50 -14.19 11.96 -3.02
C ILE A 50 -13.32 11.09 -2.14
N ALA A 51 -13.93 10.18 -1.38
CA ALA A 51 -13.20 9.25 -0.52
C ALA A 51 -13.60 7.82 -0.89
N ASN A 52 -12.60 6.97 -1.11
CA ASN A 52 -12.77 5.55 -1.35
C ASN A 52 -12.29 4.77 -0.13
N ASP A 53 -13.07 3.76 0.27
CA ASP A 53 -12.67 2.85 1.34
C ASP A 53 -11.83 1.72 0.75
N VAL A 54 -10.53 1.74 1.06
CA VAL A 54 -9.55 0.78 0.52
C VAL A 54 -9.20 -0.32 1.52
N THR A 55 -9.94 -0.41 2.64
CA THR A 55 -9.66 -1.35 3.73
C THR A 55 -9.62 -2.79 3.26
N ALA A 56 -10.62 -3.20 2.47
CA ALA A 56 -10.74 -4.58 1.99
C ALA A 56 -9.60 -4.96 1.04
N ALA A 57 -9.24 -4.07 0.11
CA ALA A 57 -8.13 -4.28 -0.82
C ALA A 57 -6.80 -4.40 -0.06
N ARG A 58 -6.54 -3.48 0.88
CA ARG A 58 -5.34 -3.48 1.71
C ARG A 58 -5.22 -4.73 2.58
N GLN A 59 -6.33 -5.21 3.13
CA GLN A 59 -6.37 -6.45 3.89
C GLN A 59 -6.09 -7.68 3.02
N ALA A 60 -6.62 -7.73 1.79
CA ALA A 60 -6.36 -8.82 0.86
C ALA A 60 -4.88 -8.87 0.45
N GLU A 61 -4.28 -7.73 0.11
CA GLU A 61 -2.85 -7.61 -0.17
C GLU A 61 -2.00 -8.05 1.02
N THR A 62 -2.35 -7.58 2.23
CA THR A 62 -1.62 -7.94 3.44
C THR A 62 -1.70 -9.44 3.69
N LYS A 63 -2.87 -10.06 3.53
CA LYS A 63 -3.04 -11.52 3.66
C LYS A 63 -2.16 -12.28 2.68
N LEU A 64 -2.16 -11.90 1.40
CA LEU A 64 -1.32 -12.51 0.38
C LEU A 64 0.16 -12.36 0.71
N SER A 65 0.59 -11.15 1.07
CA SER A 65 1.99 -10.88 1.43
C SER A 65 2.45 -11.66 2.65
N ASN A 66 1.56 -11.89 3.62
CA ASN A 66 1.86 -12.69 4.80
C ASN A 66 2.04 -14.17 4.45
N VAL A 67 1.17 -14.73 3.60
CA VAL A 67 1.32 -16.11 3.11
C VAL A 67 2.65 -16.25 2.38
N GLN A 68 2.96 -15.33 1.45
CA GLN A 68 4.23 -15.33 0.72
C GLN A 68 5.43 -15.27 1.67
N ARG A 69 5.39 -14.37 2.67
CA ARG A 69 6.47 -14.25 3.67
C ARG A 69 6.64 -15.52 4.51
N SER A 70 5.53 -16.19 4.86
CA SER A 70 5.58 -17.45 5.59
C SER A 70 6.21 -18.57 4.76
N LEU A 71 5.92 -18.61 3.47
CA LEU A 71 6.56 -19.55 2.53
C LEU A 71 8.05 -19.23 2.37
N ASP A 72 8.40 -17.97 2.13
CA ASP A 72 9.79 -17.52 2.00
C ASP A 72 10.63 -17.89 3.24
N LYS A 73 10.06 -17.82 4.45
CA LYS A 73 10.75 -18.19 5.69
C LYS A 73 10.82 -19.69 5.97
N SER A 74 9.87 -20.49 5.50
CA SER A 74 9.79 -21.92 5.86
C SER A 74 10.35 -22.86 4.79
N MET A 75 10.47 -22.39 3.55
CA MET A 75 10.83 -23.22 2.41
C MET A 75 12.00 -22.63 1.62
N VAL A 76 12.67 -23.47 0.84
CA VAL A 76 13.59 -23.03 -0.21
C VAL A 76 12.74 -22.63 -1.42
N MET A 77 12.93 -21.42 -1.92
CA MET A 77 12.21 -20.90 -3.07
C MET A 77 13.15 -20.32 -4.11
N ILE A 78 12.81 -20.57 -5.37
CA ILE A 78 13.49 -20.05 -6.57
C ILE A 78 12.41 -19.45 -7.46
N ARG A 79 12.52 -18.17 -7.77
CA ARG A 79 11.69 -17.48 -8.76
C ARG A 79 12.39 -17.52 -10.11
N PHE A 80 11.59 -17.75 -11.14
CA PHE A 80 12.06 -17.79 -12.52
C PHE A 80 11.28 -16.79 -13.35
N PHE A 81 11.98 -16.17 -14.29
CA PHE A 81 11.31 -15.54 -15.42
C PHE A 81 10.57 -16.58 -16.25
N VAL A 82 9.59 -16.12 -17.03
CA VAL A 82 8.86 -16.98 -17.99
C VAL A 82 9.80 -17.64 -19.01
N THR A 83 10.98 -17.05 -19.25
CA THR A 83 12.05 -17.61 -20.10
C THR A 83 12.81 -18.76 -19.45
N GLY A 84 12.56 -19.08 -18.18
CA GLY A 84 13.25 -20.13 -17.42
C GLY A 84 14.55 -19.69 -16.75
N VAL A 85 14.94 -18.42 -16.86
CA VAL A 85 16.10 -17.85 -16.16
C VAL A 85 15.73 -17.60 -14.70
N ILE A 86 16.63 -17.95 -13.77
CA ILE A 86 16.47 -17.64 -12.35
C ILE A 86 16.43 -16.12 -12.19
N GLU A 87 15.32 -15.62 -11.64
CA GLU A 87 15.16 -14.22 -11.28
C GLU A 87 15.68 -13.97 -9.86
N GLU A 88 15.34 -14.85 -8.92
CA GLU A 88 15.66 -14.68 -7.50
C GLU A 88 15.67 -16.02 -6.77
N VAL A 89 16.48 -16.11 -5.73
CA VAL A 89 16.44 -17.20 -4.73
C VAL A 89 16.27 -16.60 -3.34
N ASN A 90 15.52 -17.28 -2.48
CA ASN A 90 15.34 -16.81 -1.10
C ASN A 90 16.51 -17.22 -0.18
N GLU A 91 16.61 -16.60 1.00
CA GLU A 91 17.70 -16.84 1.96
C GLU A 91 17.86 -18.32 2.36
N ASN A 92 16.74 -19.04 2.46
CA ASN A 92 16.74 -20.47 2.77
C ASN A 92 17.49 -21.30 1.72
N PHE A 93 17.44 -20.90 0.45
CA PHE A 93 18.22 -21.53 -0.61
C PHE A 93 19.71 -21.32 -0.35
N SER A 94 20.15 -20.06 -0.19
CA SER A 94 21.57 -19.71 -0.03
C SER A 94 22.18 -20.33 1.23
N MET A 95 21.43 -20.37 2.33
CA MET A 95 21.90 -21.01 3.56
C MET A 95 22.14 -22.51 3.35
N ARG A 96 21.21 -23.20 2.71
CA ARG A 96 21.32 -24.65 2.48
C ARG A 96 22.37 -24.99 1.42
N SER A 97 22.49 -24.21 0.35
CA SER A 97 23.53 -24.42 -0.65
C SER A 97 24.92 -24.25 -0.03
N ALA A 98 25.11 -23.24 0.82
CA ALA A 98 26.36 -23.01 1.53
C ALA A 98 26.71 -24.19 2.47
N MET A 99 25.73 -24.73 3.20
CA MET A 99 25.92 -25.95 4.00
C MET A 99 26.35 -27.17 3.17
N MET A 100 25.91 -27.23 1.91
CA MET A 100 26.29 -28.29 0.96
C MET A 100 27.62 -28.02 0.25
N GLY A 101 28.25 -26.87 0.49
CA GLY A 101 29.53 -26.47 -0.12
C GLY A 101 29.42 -25.69 -1.43
N TYR A 102 28.22 -25.22 -1.79
CA TYR A 102 27.97 -24.44 -3.02
C TYR A 102 27.63 -22.98 -2.68
N ILE A 103 28.29 -22.05 -3.39
CA ILE A 103 28.00 -20.61 -3.32
C ILE A 103 27.52 -20.20 -4.71
N LEU A 104 26.29 -19.72 -4.81
CA LEU A 104 25.64 -19.23 -6.03
C LEU A 104 25.40 -17.72 -5.91
#